data_AF-A0ABD0R8R4-F1
#
_entry.id   AF-A0ABD0R8R4-F1
#
_cell.length_a   1.000
_cell.length_b   1.000
_cell.length_c   1.000
_cell.angle_alpha   90.00
_cell.angle_beta   90.00
_cell.angle_gamma   90.00
#
_symmetry.space_group_name_H-M   'P 1'
#
loop_
_entity.id
_entity.type
_entity.pdbx_description
1 polymer ?
#
loop_
_entity_poly.entity_id
_entity_poly.type
_entity_poly.pdbx_seq_one_letter_code
_entity_poly.pdbx_strand_id
1 'polypeptide(L)' 'MVTEKGCHYVSSALSSNPSHLRELDLSYNHPGDSGVKLLSEKHKDPNCKLDKLKYVKQE' A
#
# COMPACT_ATOMS: atom_id res chain seq x y z
N MET A 1 9.18 -7.40 -6.89
CA MET A 1 8.13 -7.98 -6.02
C MET A 1 8.06 -7.17 -4.75
N VAL A 2 6.91 -6.58 -4.45
CA VAL A 2 6.64 -5.93 -3.17
C VAL A 2 6.37 -7.04 -2.15
N THR A 3 7.25 -7.11 -1.14
CA THR A 3 7.10 -7.98 0.03
C THR A 3 6.59 -7.16 1.22
N GLU A 4 6.42 -7.79 2.39
CA GLU A 4 6.11 -7.09 3.64
C GLU A 4 7.06 -5.90 3.90
N LYS A 5 8.38 -6.13 3.79
CA LYS A 5 9.38 -5.07 3.91
C LYS A 5 9.21 -3.99 2.84
N GLY A 6 8.85 -4.39 1.63
CA GLY A 6 8.52 -3.48 0.53
C GLY A 6 7.39 -2.51 0.88
N CYS A 7 6.36 -2.98 1.61
CA CYS A 7 5.21 -2.18 1.99
C CYS A 7 5.57 -1.02 2.93
N HIS A 8 6.62 -1.15 3.75
CA HIS A 8 7.12 -0.04 4.56
C HIS A 8 7.66 1.10 3.70
N TYR A 9 8.42 0.79 2.65
CA TYR A 9 8.92 1.81 1.72
C TYR A 9 7.79 2.46 0.94
N VAL A 10 6.80 1.67 0.49
CA VAL A 10 5.61 2.21 -0.20
C VAL A 10 4.82 3.15 0.72
N SER A 11 4.55 2.76 1.97
CA SER A 11 3.84 3.58 2.95
C SER A 11 4.58 4.90 3.25
N SER A 12 5.91 4.82 3.41
CA SER A 12 6.75 6.01 3.57
C SER A 12 6.66 6.94 2.36
N ALA A 13 6.76 6.39 1.14
CA ALA A 13 6.63 7.16 -0.10
C ALA A 13 5.26 7.85 -0.23
N LEU A 14 4.16 7.19 0.18
CA LEU A 14 2.82 7.77 0.21
C LEU A 14 2.70 8.93 1.23
N SER A 15 3.57 8.97 2.24
CA SER A 15 3.56 9.98 3.31
C SER A 15 4.46 11.18 2.99
N SER A 16 5.67 10.94 2.48
CA SER A 16 6.70 11.97 2.30
C SER A 16 6.41 12.92 1.13
N ASN A 17 5.60 12.49 0.18
CA ASN A 17 5.11 13.35 -0.89
C ASN A 17 3.66 12.91 -1.13
N PRO A 18 2.64 13.74 -0.82
CA PRO A 18 1.23 13.36 -0.97
C PRO A 18 0.96 13.09 -2.45
N SER A 19 1.19 11.84 -2.81
CA SER A 19 1.36 11.36 -4.16
C SER A 19 0.12 11.67 -4.97
N HIS A 20 0.29 12.05 -6.23
CA HIS A 20 -0.82 12.07 -7.18
C HIS A 20 -1.34 10.66 -7.50
N LEU A 21 -0.71 9.61 -6.94
CA LEU A 21 -1.15 8.23 -7.07
C LEU A 21 -2.53 8.05 -6.42
N ARG A 22 -3.53 7.81 -7.27
CA ARG A 22 -4.92 7.52 -6.88
C ARG A 22 -5.19 6.02 -6.81
N GLU A 23 -4.43 5.21 -7.54
CA GLU A 23 -4.62 3.76 -7.59
C GLU A 23 -3.28 3.03 -7.40
N LEU A 24 -3.27 2.03 -6.53
CA LEU A 24 -2.13 1.16 -6.27
C LEU A 24 -2.60 -0.30 -6.39
N ASP A 25 -2.03 -1.02 -7.36
CA ASP A 25 -2.34 -2.43 -7.60
C ASP A 25 -1.15 -3.32 -7.25
N LEU A 26 -1.33 -4.18 -6.25
CA LEU A 26 -0.37 -5.14 -5.75
C LEU A 26 -0.80 -6.60 -6.02
N SER A 27 -1.73 -6.84 -6.93
CA SER A 27 -2.30 -8.17 -7.20
C SER A 27 -1.27 -9.23 -7.63
N TYR A 28 -0.16 -8.80 -8.24
CA TYR A 28 0.97 -9.66 -8.65
C TYR A 28 2.19 -9.53 -7.72
N ASN A 29 1.96 -9.19 -6.46
CA ASN A 29 3.00 -9.07 -5.43
C ASN A 29 2.66 -9.92 -4.20
N HIS A 30 3.56 -9.94 -3.22
CA HIS A 30 3.43 -10.72 -2.00
C HIS A 30 3.53 -9.82 -0.77
N PRO A 31 2.61 -8.85 -0.60
CA PRO A 31 2.69 -7.87 0.48
C PRO A 31 2.61 -8.49 1.88
N GLY A 32 2.14 -9.75 2.00
CA GLY A 32 1.90 -10.43 3.27
C GLY A 32 0.80 -9.75 4.09
N ASP A 33 0.33 -10.43 5.14
CA ASP A 33 -0.74 -9.90 5.99
C ASP A 33 -0.32 -8.59 6.68
N SER A 34 0.93 -8.52 7.12
CA SER A 34 1.46 -7.34 7.80
C SER A 34 1.57 -6.13 6.85
N GLY A 35 2.03 -6.35 5.62
CA GLY A 35 2.11 -5.30 4.61
C GLY A 35 0.74 -4.85 4.11
N VAL A 36 -0.21 -5.78 3.95
CA VAL A 36 -1.61 -5.46 3.63
C VAL A 36 -2.25 -4.61 4.72
N LYS A 37 -2.05 -4.97 5.99
CA LYS A 37 -2.54 -4.19 7.13
C LYS A 37 -1.96 -2.78 7.13
N LEU A 38 -0.63 -2.66 7.00
CA LEU A 38 0.08 -1.38 6.97
C LEU A 38 -0.46 -0.45 5.86
N LEU A 39 -0.59 -0.97 4.64
CA LEU A 39 -1.07 -0.17 3.50
C LEU A 39 -2.55 0.16 3.62
N SER A 40 -3.37 -0.73 4.20
CA SER A 40 -4.79 -0.48 4.45
C SER A 40 -5.01 0.60 5.51
N GLU A 41 -4.21 0.61 6.58
CA GLU A 41 -4.21 1.68 7.56
C GLU A 41 -3.76 3.00 6.93
N LYS A 42 -2.70 2.97 6.11
CA LYS A 42 -2.24 4.16 5.39
C LYS A 42 -3.27 4.70 4.41
N HIS A 43 -4.02 3.84 3.72
CA HIS A 43 -5.08 4.24 2.79
C HIS A 43 -6.24 4.98 3.49
N LYS A 44 -6.45 4.71 4.78
CA LYS A 44 -7.46 5.41 5.60
C LYS A 44 -6.96 6.73 6.19
N ASP A 45 -5.66 7.02 6.07
CA ASP A 45 -5.08 8.30 6.51
C ASP A 45 -5.66 9.43 5.66
N PRO A 46 -6.25 10.49 6.26
CA PRO A 46 -6.84 11.60 5.51
C PRO A 46 -5.82 12.36 4.64
N ASN A 47 -4.52 12.22 4.92
CA ASN A 47 -3.45 12.79 4.10
C ASN A 47 -3.06 11.89 2.92
N CYS A 48 -3.53 10.64 2.90
CA CYS A 48 -3.36 9.74 1.77
C CYS A 48 -4.38 10.08 0.69
N LYS A 49 -3.90 10.28 -0.54
CA LYS A 49 -4.74 10.61 -1.71
C LYS A 49 -5.13 9.39 -2.53
N LEU A 50 -4.78 8.19 -2.06
CA LEU A 50 -5.09 6.95 -2.73
C LEU A 50 -6.60 6.71 -2.62
N ASP A 51 -7.26 6.45 -3.75
CA ASP A 51 -8.68 6.10 -3.83
C ASP A 51 -8.89 4.58 -3.88
N LYS A 52 -7.93 3.87 -4.48
CA LYS A 52 -8.01 2.42 -4.68
C LYS A 52 -6.71 1.73 -4.31
N LEU A 53 -6.83 0.73 -3.47
CA LEU A 53 -5.78 -0.23 -3.15
C LEU A 53 -6.28 -1.62 -3.56
N LYS A 54 -5.54 -2.31 -4.43
CA LYS A 54 -5.83 -3.69 -4.85
C LYS A 54 -4.70 -4.62 -4.40
N TYR A 55 -5.07 -5.79 -3.92
CA TYR A 55 -4.18 -6.90 -3.60
C TYR A 55 -4.99 -8.18 -3.64
N VAL A 56 -4.32 -9.32 -3.85
CA VAL A 56 -4.95 -10.64 -3.77
C VAL A 56 -4.60 -11.23 -2.40
N LYS A 57 -5.61 -11.77 -1.69
CA LYS A 57 -5.36 -12.57 -0.50
C LYS A 57 -4.61 -13.83 -0.94
N GLN A 58 -3.43 -14.03 -0.39
CA GLN A 58 -2.67 -15.25 -0.61
C GLN A 58 -3.16 -16.28 0.41
N GLU A 59 -3.62 -17.43 -0.08
CA GLU A 59 -4.02 -18.58 0.75
C GLU A 59 -2.81 -19.38 1.21
#